data_AF-A0A7V9CAA8-F1
#
_entry.id   AF-A0A7V9CAA8-F1
#
_cell.length_a   1.000
_cell.length_b   1.000
_cell.length_c   1.000
_cell.angle_alpha   90.00
_cell.angle_beta   90.00
_cell.angle_gamma   90.00
#
_symmetry.space_group_name_H-M   'P 1'
#
loop_
_entity.id
_entity.type
_entity.pdbx_description
1 polymer ?
#
loop_
_entity_poly.entity_id
_entity_poly.type
_entity_poly.pdbx_seq_one_letter_code
_entity_poly.pdbx_strand_id
1 'polypeptide(L)'
;MKRNLLLVCTLAIVFGCSTPFVKAQGVGRAPDPATVRNPEEETLSMHDLIVARHYFKQKKAYRAALDRCLDIFTRTPNFSRIDETLYLAGMSSLLLSEKKGKQAPNVSADKLREEARAYFTRLVKEYPDSSFRNRAEDGLRNLGGAPQAQSAK
;
A
#
# COMPACT_ATOMS: atom_id res chain seq x y z
N MET A 1 -56.77 -36.59 4.90
CA MET A 1 -58.18 -36.16 5.09
C MET A 1 -58.18 -34.73 5.64
N LYS A 2 -58.96 -33.83 5.00
CA LYS A 2 -59.35 -32.44 5.43
C LYS A 2 -58.17 -31.43 5.49
N ARG A 3 -57.95 -30.46 4.59
CA ARG A 3 -58.73 -29.42 3.86
C ARG A 3 -59.20 -28.22 4.72
N ASN A 4 -58.75 -27.03 4.28
CA ASN A 4 -59.19 -25.65 4.56
C ASN A 4 -58.52 -24.99 5.78
N LEU A 5 -58.07 -23.72 5.76
CA LEU A 5 -58.74 -22.53 5.22
C LEU A 5 -57.75 -21.34 5.08
N LEU A 6 -57.91 -20.58 4.00
CA LEU A 6 -57.29 -19.27 3.69
C LEU A 6 -57.49 -18.21 4.79
N LEU A 7 -56.50 -17.32 4.98
CA LEU A 7 -56.77 -15.88 5.07
C LEU A 7 -55.51 -15.02 4.80
N VAL A 8 -55.69 -14.14 3.82
CA VAL A 8 -54.85 -13.06 3.32
C VAL A 8 -54.82 -11.92 4.35
N CYS A 9 -53.67 -11.25 4.55
CA CYS A 9 -53.62 -9.79 4.75
C CYS A 9 -52.18 -9.26 4.70
N THR A 10 -51.98 -8.45 3.66
CA THR A 10 -50.90 -7.50 3.39
C THR A 10 -50.42 -6.67 4.60
N LEU A 11 -49.11 -6.48 4.73
CA LEU A 11 -48.55 -5.15 5.00
C LEU A 11 -47.08 -5.08 4.55
N ALA A 12 -46.85 -4.39 3.45
CA ALA A 12 -45.54 -3.86 3.11
C ALA A 12 -45.25 -2.68 4.05
N ILE A 13 -44.22 -2.80 4.89
CA ILE A 13 -43.53 -1.64 5.45
C ILE A 13 -42.04 -1.81 5.19
N VAL A 14 -41.63 -1.15 4.12
CA VAL A 14 -40.27 -0.69 3.88
C VAL A 14 -39.87 0.18 5.07
N PHE A 15 -38.98 -0.32 5.91
CA PHE A 15 -38.13 0.53 6.73
C PHE A 15 -36.69 0.16 6.46
N GLY A 16 -36.13 0.90 5.51
CA GLY A 16 -34.69 1.03 5.35
C GLY A 16 -34.10 1.54 6.65
N CYS A 17 -33.46 0.66 7.41
CA CYS A 17 -32.45 1.08 8.35
C CYS A 17 -31.13 1.07 7.57
N SER A 18 -30.88 2.20 6.92
CA SER A 18 -29.56 2.58 6.41
C SER A 18 -28.56 2.44 7.55
N THR A 19 -27.73 1.40 7.50
CA THR A 19 -26.53 1.37 8.31
C THR A 19 -25.68 2.56 7.87
N PRO A 20 -25.25 3.46 8.78
CA PRO A 20 -24.28 4.46 8.42
C PRO A 20 -23.03 3.70 8.00
N PHE A 21 -22.70 3.81 6.71
CA PHE A 21 -21.42 3.43 6.15
C PHE A 21 -20.36 4.23 6.94
N VAL A 22 -19.76 3.59 7.94
CA VAL A 22 -18.55 4.11 8.57
C VAL A 22 -17.54 4.19 7.44
N LYS A 23 -17.25 5.42 6.97
CA LYS A 23 -16.10 5.65 6.11
C LYS A 23 -14.88 5.24 6.93
N ALA A 24 -14.36 4.05 6.65
CA ALA A 24 -13.00 3.70 7.01
C ALA A 24 -12.12 4.89 6.60
N GLN A 25 -11.52 5.57 7.56
CA GLN A 25 -10.54 6.63 7.29
C GLN A 25 -9.40 5.95 6.54
N GLY A 26 -9.42 6.12 5.22
CA GLY A 26 -8.57 5.41 4.31
C GLY A 26 -7.12 5.82 4.53
N VAL A 27 -6.34 4.91 5.10
CA VAL A 27 -4.90 4.84 4.83
C VAL A 27 -4.75 4.40 3.38
N GLY A 28 -5.00 5.31 2.44
CA GLY A 28 -5.03 4.93 1.03
C GLY A 28 -5.29 6.06 0.03
N ARG A 29 -5.00 7.31 0.39
CA ARG A 29 -5.04 8.44 -0.53
C ARG A 29 -3.77 9.24 -0.33
N ALA A 30 -3.16 9.73 -1.42
CA ALA A 30 -2.04 10.67 -1.30
C ALA A 30 -2.37 11.76 -0.27
N PRO A 31 -1.43 12.12 0.62
CA PRO A 31 -1.65 13.12 1.65
C PRO A 31 -2.18 14.39 1.01
N ASP A 32 -3.34 14.86 1.46
CA ASP A 32 -3.91 16.12 0.97
C ASP A 32 -2.86 17.22 1.20
N PRO A 33 -2.49 18.02 0.19
CA PRO A 33 -1.60 19.17 0.38
C PRO A 33 -2.06 20.11 1.50
N ALA A 34 -3.37 20.17 1.78
CA ALA A 34 -3.95 20.93 2.89
C ALA A 34 -3.84 20.26 4.28
N THR A 35 -3.31 19.03 4.37
CA THR A 35 -3.08 18.36 5.66
C THR A 35 -1.99 19.08 6.44
N VAL A 36 -2.29 19.48 7.68
CA VAL A 36 -1.27 20.00 8.60
C VAL A 36 -0.32 18.87 8.97
N ARG A 37 0.93 18.98 8.53
CA ARG A 37 2.01 18.02 8.85
C ARG A 37 2.78 18.52 10.07
N ASN A 38 3.11 17.62 10.98
CA ASN A 38 4.01 17.94 12.08
C ASN A 38 5.43 18.17 11.51
N PRO A 39 6.01 19.38 11.65
CA PRO A 39 7.34 19.69 11.08
C PRO A 39 8.47 18.80 11.60
N GLU A 40 8.37 18.33 12.85
CA GLU A 40 9.40 17.47 13.46
C GLU A 40 9.36 16.06 12.84
N GLU A 41 8.17 15.48 12.71
CA GLU A 41 7.97 14.18 12.07
C GLU A 41 8.34 14.21 10.59
N GLU A 42 8.04 15.31 9.91
CA GLU A 42 8.41 15.54 8.52
C GLU A 42 9.94 15.57 8.37
N THR A 43 10.64 16.32 9.23
CA THR A 43 12.10 16.42 9.23
C THR A 43 12.76 15.07 9.50
N LEU A 44 12.23 14.32 10.49
CA LEU A 44 12.73 13.00 10.83
C LEU A 44 12.51 11.99 9.70
N SER A 45 11.36 12.06 9.03
CA SER A 45 11.04 11.20 7.88
C SER A 45 11.86 11.55 6.64
N MET A 46 12.17 12.84 6.45
CA MET A 46 13.13 13.28 5.44
C MET A 46 14.53 12.69 5.71
N HIS A 47 14.98 12.71 6.96
CA HIS A 47 16.25 12.10 7.33
C HIS A 47 16.25 10.60 7.02
N ASP A 48 15.21 9.86 7.41
CA ASP A 48 15.11 8.43 7.12
C ASP A 48 15.04 8.14 5.62
N LEU A 49 14.39 8.99 4.83
CA LEU A 49 14.37 8.88 3.37
C LEU A 49 15.77 9.09 2.77
N ILE A 50 16.55 10.04 3.28
CA ILE A 50 17.95 10.26 2.87
C ILE A 50 18.78 9.01 3.16
N VAL A 51 18.62 8.41 4.35
CA VAL A 51 19.31 7.17 4.72
C VAL A 51 18.88 6.00 3.82
N ALA A 52 17.58 5.87 3.54
CA ALA A 52 17.05 4.86 2.63
C ALA A 52 17.67 4.98 1.23
N ARG A 53 17.74 6.20 0.67
CA ARG A 53 18.41 6.47 -0.62
C ARG A 53 19.89 6.09 -0.60
N HIS A 54 20.60 6.40 0.49
CA HIS A 54 22.02 6.05 0.64
C HIS A 54 22.21 4.53 0.62
N TYR A 55 21.44 3.80 1.41
CA TYR A 55 21.48 2.33 1.42
C TYR A 55 21.12 1.73 0.06
N PHE A 56 20.09 2.26 -0.59
CA PHE A 56 19.63 1.79 -1.89
C PHE A 56 20.68 1.99 -2.97
N LYS A 57 21.15 3.24 -3.17
CA LYS A 57 22.03 3.61 -4.31
C LYS A 57 23.48 3.24 -4.08
N GLN A 58 24.04 3.59 -2.92
CA GLN A 58 25.49 3.52 -2.72
C GLN A 58 25.92 2.16 -2.16
N LYS A 59 25.14 1.61 -1.22
CA LYS A 59 25.52 0.37 -0.53
C LYS A 59 24.94 -0.88 -1.19
N LYS A 60 23.90 -0.75 -2.02
CA LYS A 60 23.08 -1.88 -2.50
C LYS A 60 22.59 -2.74 -1.33
N ALA A 61 22.28 -2.08 -0.22
CA ALA A 61 21.80 -2.67 1.03
C ALA A 61 20.27 -2.54 1.05
N TYR A 62 19.60 -3.30 0.19
CA TYR A 62 18.16 -3.14 -0.06
C TYR A 62 17.30 -3.51 1.15
N ARG A 63 17.75 -4.43 2.01
CA ARG A 63 17.03 -4.76 3.25
C ARG A 63 17.01 -3.55 4.19
N ALA A 64 18.15 -2.88 4.35
CA ALA A 64 18.26 -1.69 5.19
C ALA A 64 17.50 -0.49 4.59
N ALA A 65 17.51 -0.33 3.26
CA ALA A 65 16.69 0.68 2.60
C ALA A 65 15.19 0.44 2.83
N LEU A 66 14.75 -0.83 2.72
CA LEU A 66 13.37 -1.22 3.00
C LEU A 66 12.98 -0.95 4.45
N ASP A 67 13.83 -1.30 5.43
CA ASP A 67 13.56 -1.02 6.85
C ASP A 67 13.29 0.46 7.12
N ARG A 68 14.13 1.35 6.58
CA ARG A 68 13.91 2.81 6.69
C ARG A 68 12.60 3.27 6.06
N CYS A 69 12.19 2.65 4.95
CA CYS A 69 10.89 2.97 4.33
C CYS A 69 9.73 2.52 5.22
N LEU A 70 9.82 1.35 5.83
CA LEU A 70 8.81 0.84 6.77
C LEU A 70 8.69 1.71 8.03
N ASP A 71 9.83 2.20 8.54
CA ASP A 71 9.86 3.14 9.67
C ASP A 71 9.07 4.42 9.34
N ILE A 72 9.25 4.97 8.12
CA ILE A 72 8.50 6.14 7.64
C ILE A 72 7.00 5.83 7.54
N PHE A 73 6.61 4.69 6.96
CA PHE A 73 5.19 4.34 6.82
C PHE A 73 4.48 4.17 8.18
N THR A 74 5.21 3.63 9.16
CA THR A 74 4.67 3.37 10.50
C THR A 74 4.53 4.65 11.31
N ARG A 75 5.53 5.54 11.24
CA ARG A 75 5.58 6.75 12.06
C ARG A 75 4.85 7.93 11.43
N THR A 76 4.96 8.11 10.11
CA THR A 76 4.55 9.34 9.44
C THR A 76 3.78 9.03 8.14
N PRO A 77 2.55 8.49 8.24
CA PRO A 77 1.78 8.09 7.05
C PRO A 77 1.45 9.26 6.11
N ASN A 78 1.46 10.50 6.61
CA ASN A 78 1.17 11.73 5.85
C ASN A 78 2.41 12.45 5.30
N PHE A 79 3.59 11.81 5.37
CA PHE A 79 4.85 12.37 4.94
C PHE A 79 4.79 12.88 3.49
N SER A 80 5.42 14.03 3.20
CA SER A 80 5.26 14.67 1.89
C SER A 80 5.85 13.88 0.71
N ARG A 81 6.73 12.91 0.99
CA ARG A 81 7.46 12.11 -0.02
C ARG A 81 7.12 10.62 0.02
N ILE A 82 5.92 10.27 0.46
CA ILE A 82 5.47 8.86 0.51
C ILE A 82 5.53 8.20 -0.86
N ASP A 83 5.28 8.93 -1.95
CA ASP A 83 5.40 8.39 -3.31
C ASP A 83 6.80 7.82 -3.59
N GLU A 84 7.85 8.55 -3.25
CA GLU A 84 9.22 8.08 -3.36
C GLU A 84 9.54 6.96 -2.38
N THR A 85 9.04 7.05 -1.14
CA THR A 85 9.22 5.99 -0.13
C THR A 85 8.59 4.68 -0.61
N LEU A 86 7.39 4.72 -1.21
CA LEU A 86 6.73 3.57 -1.84
C LEU A 86 7.55 3.01 -3.00
N TYR A 87 8.10 3.89 -3.86
CA TYR A 87 8.96 3.45 -4.95
C TYR A 87 10.21 2.73 -4.46
N LEU A 88 10.90 3.30 -3.46
CA LEU A 88 12.11 2.70 -2.88
C LEU A 88 11.80 1.38 -2.17
N ALA A 89 10.68 1.29 -1.45
CA ALA A 89 10.23 0.06 -0.82
C ALA A 89 9.95 -1.02 -1.88
N GLY A 90 9.16 -0.69 -2.91
CA GLY A 90 8.83 -1.62 -3.99
C GLY A 90 10.06 -2.13 -4.74
N MET A 91 10.98 -1.24 -5.10
CA MET A 91 12.23 -1.61 -5.76
C MET A 91 13.14 -2.44 -4.84
N SER A 92 13.21 -2.11 -3.55
CA SER A 92 14.03 -2.87 -2.60
C SER A 92 13.50 -4.29 -2.45
N SER A 93 12.19 -4.47 -2.27
CA SER A 93 11.57 -5.80 -2.21
C SER A 93 11.77 -6.58 -3.50
N LEU A 94 11.59 -5.95 -4.67
CA LEU A 94 11.85 -6.60 -5.96
C LEU A 94 13.30 -7.07 -6.09
N LEU A 95 14.27 -6.20 -5.83
CA LEU A 95 15.70 -6.54 -5.94
C LEU A 95 16.12 -7.63 -4.94
N LEU A 96 15.56 -7.62 -3.72
CA LEU A 96 15.77 -8.70 -2.76
C LEU A 96 15.19 -10.03 -3.25
N SER A 97 14.02 -10.03 -3.89
CA SER A 97 13.41 -11.26 -4.46
C SER A 97 14.28 -11.88 -5.57
N GLU A 98 15.06 -11.05 -6.25
CA GLU A 98 16.02 -11.44 -7.28
C GLU A 98 17.40 -11.80 -6.70
N LYS A 99 17.54 -11.84 -5.36
CA LYS A 99 18.80 -12.06 -4.64
C LYS A 99 19.90 -11.06 -5.03
N LYS A 100 19.52 -9.84 -5.42
CA LYS A 100 20.46 -8.76 -5.72
C LYS A 100 20.84 -8.00 -4.45
N GLY A 101 21.99 -7.34 -4.51
CA GLY A 101 22.50 -6.50 -3.41
C GLY A 101 23.49 -7.24 -2.53
N LYS A 102 23.79 -6.66 -1.36
CA LYS A 102 24.80 -7.18 -0.42
C LYS A 102 24.21 -7.89 0.80
N GLN A 103 22.89 -8.05 0.84
CA GLN A 103 22.17 -8.59 1.99
C GLN A 103 21.25 -9.72 1.52
N ALA A 104 21.24 -10.83 2.25
CA ALA A 104 20.31 -11.91 2.00
C ALA A 104 18.96 -11.59 2.66
N PRO A 105 17.83 -11.78 1.95
CA PRO A 105 16.52 -11.69 2.59
C PRO A 105 16.29 -12.88 3.52
N ASN A 106 15.62 -12.62 4.65
CA ASN A 106 15.10 -13.63 5.57
C ASN A 106 13.66 -14.06 5.21
N VAL A 107 13.18 -13.67 4.03
CA VAL A 107 11.81 -13.86 3.54
C VAL A 107 11.87 -14.51 2.15
N SER A 108 10.86 -15.32 1.81
CA SER A 108 10.78 -15.95 0.49
C SER A 108 10.70 -14.92 -0.64
N ALA A 109 11.24 -15.29 -1.80
CA ALA A 109 11.21 -14.42 -2.98
C ALA A 109 9.78 -14.07 -3.40
N ASP A 110 8.82 -14.99 -3.23
CA ASP A 110 7.42 -14.76 -3.63
C ASP A 110 6.73 -13.72 -2.75
N LYS A 111 6.95 -13.78 -1.43
CA LYS A 111 6.43 -12.75 -0.52
C LYS A 111 7.05 -11.38 -0.82
N LEU A 112 8.35 -11.33 -1.15
CA LEU A 112 8.99 -10.08 -1.56
C LEU A 112 8.42 -9.52 -2.88
N ARG A 113 8.05 -10.40 -3.83
CA ARG A 113 7.36 -9.99 -5.06
C ARG A 113 5.95 -9.47 -4.77
N GLU A 114 5.23 -10.08 -3.84
CA GLU A 114 3.92 -9.60 -3.39
C GLU A 114 4.02 -8.22 -2.74
N GLU A 115 5.00 -8.02 -1.84
CA GLU A 115 5.26 -6.72 -1.23
C GLU A 115 5.61 -5.67 -2.29
N ALA A 116 6.49 -6.00 -3.24
CA ALA A 116 6.83 -5.11 -4.35
C ALA A 116 5.58 -4.70 -5.15
N ARG A 117 4.71 -5.67 -5.50
CA ARG A 117 3.44 -5.40 -6.18
C ARG A 117 2.54 -4.50 -5.34
N ALA A 118 2.45 -4.72 -4.04
CA ALA A 118 1.61 -3.91 -3.15
C ALA A 118 2.09 -2.44 -3.13
N TYR A 119 3.40 -2.20 -2.96
CA TYR A 119 3.94 -0.84 -2.94
C TYR A 119 3.79 -0.13 -4.29
N PHE A 120 4.10 -0.80 -5.40
CA PHE A 120 3.93 -0.18 -6.72
C PHE A 120 2.46 0.08 -7.05
N THR A 121 1.56 -0.84 -6.70
CA THR A 121 0.10 -0.63 -6.90
C THR A 121 -0.38 0.58 -6.12
N ARG A 122 0.07 0.69 -4.86
CA ARG A 122 -0.26 1.84 -4.01
C ARG A 122 0.25 3.14 -4.63
N LEU A 123 1.50 3.17 -5.09
CA LEU A 123 2.09 4.34 -5.74
C LEU A 123 1.26 4.76 -6.97
N VAL A 124 0.99 3.84 -7.88
CA VAL A 124 0.27 4.14 -9.13
C VAL A 124 -1.16 4.61 -8.86
N LYS A 125 -1.83 4.01 -7.88
CA LYS A 125 -3.22 4.32 -7.54
C LYS A 125 -3.36 5.63 -6.78
N GLU A 126 -2.49 5.85 -5.80
CA GLU A 126 -2.65 6.96 -4.85
C GLU A 126 -1.91 8.22 -5.29
N TYR A 127 -0.83 8.08 -6.07
CA TYR A 127 0.05 9.16 -6.50
C TYR A 127 0.16 9.23 -8.03
N PRO A 128 -0.96 9.52 -8.73
CA PRO A 128 -1.00 9.48 -10.19
C PRO A 128 -0.06 10.48 -10.87
N ASP A 129 0.33 11.55 -10.18
CA ASP A 129 1.21 12.62 -10.67
C ASP A 129 2.68 12.43 -10.23
N SER A 130 3.00 11.31 -9.56
CA SER A 130 4.35 11.05 -9.09
C SER A 130 5.33 10.84 -10.26
N SER A 131 6.52 11.44 -10.15
CA SER A 131 7.65 11.18 -11.07
C SER A 131 8.14 9.71 -11.06
N PHE A 132 7.69 8.91 -10.09
CA PHE A 132 8.00 7.49 -9.97
C PHE A 132 6.94 6.58 -10.60
N ARG A 133 5.78 7.13 -10.99
CA ARG A 133 4.63 6.35 -11.46
C ARG A 133 4.98 5.41 -12.60
N ASN A 134 5.54 5.93 -13.70
CA ASN A 134 5.84 5.11 -14.88
C ASN A 134 6.76 3.93 -14.54
N ARG A 135 7.78 4.17 -13.69
CA ARG A 135 8.69 3.10 -13.24
C ARG A 135 8.01 2.09 -12.33
N ALA A 136 7.04 2.52 -11.52
CA ALA A 136 6.22 1.60 -10.72
C ALA A 136 5.30 0.75 -11.60
N GLU A 137 4.71 1.34 -12.65
CA GLU A 137 3.92 0.59 -13.64
C GLU A 137 4.79 -0.44 -14.38
N ASP A 138 6.01 -0.07 -14.77
CA ASP A 138 6.98 -1.01 -15.36
C ASP A 138 7.29 -2.16 -14.41
N GLY A 139 7.53 -1.85 -13.13
CA GLY A 139 7.73 -2.83 -12.06
C GLY A 139 6.56 -3.79 -11.93
N LEU A 140 5.32 -3.29 -11.95
CA LEU A 140 4.11 -4.12 -11.95
C LEU A 140 4.03 -5.02 -13.17
N ARG A 141 4.28 -4.50 -14.38
CA ARG A 141 4.26 -5.31 -15.61
C ARG A 141 5.26 -6.46 -15.54
N ASN A 142 6.48 -6.19 -15.06
CA ASN A 142 7.50 -7.21 -14.86
C ASN A 142 7.13 -8.25 -13.80
N LEU A 143 6.29 -7.88 -12.84
CA LEU A 143 5.80 -8.75 -11.76
C LEU A 143 4.48 -9.48 -12.10
N GLY A 144 3.97 -9.33 -13.32
CA GLY A 144 2.70 -9.94 -13.76
C GLY A 144 1.44 -9.14 -13.39
N GLY A 145 1.58 -7.87 -13.04
CA GLY A 145 0.50 -6.95 -12.70
C GLY A 145 0.37 -6.63 -11.21
N ALA A 146 -0.75 -6.01 -10.83
CA ALA A 146 -1.12 -5.75 -9.45
C ALA A 146 -1.31 -7.06 -8.65
N PRO A 147 -1.26 -7.04 -7.31
CA PRO A 147 -1.55 -8.22 -6.50
C PRO A 147 -2.90 -8.83 -6.90
N GLN A 148 -2.92 -10.12 -7.22
CA GLN A 148 -4.18 -10.82 -7.42
C GLN A 148 -4.88 -10.85 -6.05
N ALA A 149 -6.11 -10.34 -5.99
CA ALA A 149 -6.93 -10.49 -4.79
C ALA A 149 -6.99 -11.99 -4.48
N GLN A 150 -6.40 -12.40 -3.35
CA GLN A 150 -6.40 -13.79 -2.94
C GLN A 150 -7.87 -14.26 -2.96
N SER A 151 -8.21 -15.12 -3.92
CA SER A 151 -9.50 -15.81 -3.93
C SER A 151 -9.50 -16.67 -2.68
N ALA A 152 -10.15 -16.17 -1.62
CA ALA A 152 -10.44 -16.93 -0.44
C ALA A 152 -11.17 -18.19 -0.90
N LYS A 153 -10.51 -19.33 -0.70
CA LYS A 153 -11.08 -20.66 -0.91
C LYS A 153 -11.58 -21.19 0.43
#